data_AF-A0A9D6XXP2-F1
#
_entry.id   AF-A0A9D6XXP2-F1
#
_cell.length_a   1.000
_cell.length_b   1.000
_cell.length_c   1.000
_cell.angle_alpha   90.00
_cell.angle_beta   90.00
_cell.angle_gamma   90.00
#
_symmetry.space_group_name_H-M   'P 1'
#
loop_
_entity.id
_entity.type
_entity.pdbx_description
1 polymer ?
#
loop_
_entity_poly.entity_id
_entity_poly.type
_entity_poly.pdbx_seq_one_letter_code
_entity_poly.pdbx_strand_id
1 'polypeptide(L)'
;MSTIDEDLKELKRVAPSGGLAKASTDDLERYAAALCDPGAFTAFQGPQFPQIAETVRLHLLRAHIARLQGHITNLDAKNTKLQWWVIALAVAALIGTVIQATVAIRAEARAELQSRLTEPIPATPAAPNPASTPAQSPLTRPTAPAAK
;
A
#
# COMPACT_ATOMS: atom_id res chain seq x y z
N MET A 1 -5.72 -46.75 -20.77
CA MET A 1 -6.63 -47.10 -19.66
C MET A 1 -6.56 -45.94 -18.69
N SER A 2 -7.69 -45.25 -18.52
CA SER A 2 -7.73 -43.81 -18.19
C SER A 2 -7.45 -43.58 -16.70
N THR A 3 -6.62 -42.58 -16.37
CA THR A 3 -6.43 -42.12 -14.97
C THR A 3 -7.76 -41.81 -14.28
N ILE A 4 -8.75 -41.39 -15.06
CA ILE A 4 -10.13 -41.11 -14.64
C ILE A 4 -10.80 -42.36 -14.04
N ASP A 5 -10.59 -43.55 -14.60
CA ASP A 5 -11.21 -44.79 -14.12
C ASP A 5 -10.68 -45.17 -12.73
N GLU A 6 -9.38 -44.94 -12.49
CA GLU A 6 -8.76 -45.18 -11.17
C GLU A 6 -9.24 -44.15 -10.15
N ASP A 7 -9.35 -42.87 -10.53
CA ASP A 7 -9.87 -41.81 -9.66
C ASP A 7 -11.33 -42.07 -9.26
N LEU A 8 -12.18 -42.57 -10.18
CA LEU A 8 -13.57 -42.95 -9.88
C LEU A 8 -13.66 -44.15 -8.94
N LYS A 9 -12.79 -45.16 -9.12
CA LYS A 9 -12.72 -46.32 -8.21
C LYS A 9 -12.27 -45.91 -6.82
N GLU A 10 -11.26 -45.05 -6.73
CA GLU A 10 -10.79 -44.54 -5.45
C GLU A 10 -11.87 -43.71 -4.76
N LEU A 11 -12.52 -42.81 -5.48
CA LEU A 11 -13.63 -42.01 -4.97
C LEU A 11 -14.75 -42.90 -4.43
N LYS A 12 -15.10 -43.99 -5.14
CA LYS A 12 -16.10 -44.96 -4.69
C LYS A 12 -15.71 -45.68 -3.40
N ARG A 13 -14.42 -45.91 -3.17
CA ARG A 13 -13.89 -46.47 -1.92
C ARG A 13 -13.93 -45.45 -0.79
N VAL A 14 -13.56 -44.20 -1.08
CA VAL A 14 -13.33 -43.16 -0.08
C VAL A 14 -14.63 -42.48 0.37
N ALA A 15 -15.58 -42.27 -0.54
CA ALA A 15 -16.85 -41.58 -0.26
C ALA A 15 -17.67 -42.17 0.91
N PRO A 16 -17.96 -43.49 0.96
CA PRO A 16 -18.74 -44.07 2.06
C PRO A 16 -17.97 -44.16 3.38
N SER A 17 -16.64 -44.13 3.34
CA SER A 17 -15.79 -44.20 4.55
C SER A 17 -15.67 -42.86 5.29
N GLY A 18 -16.23 -41.78 4.75
CA GLY A 18 -16.02 -40.42 5.26
C GLY A 18 -14.61 -39.86 5.00
N GLY A 19 -13.78 -40.57 4.22
CA GLY A 19 -12.41 -40.15 3.90
C GLY A 19 -12.34 -38.86 3.07
N LEU A 20 -13.44 -38.46 2.42
CA LEU A 20 -13.56 -37.17 1.71
C LEU A 20 -13.30 -35.97 2.63
N ALA A 21 -13.56 -36.09 3.93
CA ALA A 21 -13.27 -35.03 4.91
C ALA A 21 -11.78 -34.83 5.18
N LYS A 22 -10.95 -35.83 4.86
CA LYS A 22 -9.50 -35.81 5.07
C LYS A 22 -8.71 -35.75 3.75
N ALA A 23 -9.39 -35.84 2.61
CA ALA A 23 -8.78 -35.73 1.29
C ALA A 23 -8.16 -34.34 1.11
N SER A 24 -7.04 -34.27 0.40
CA SER A 24 -6.44 -32.98 0.08
C SER A 24 -7.29 -32.22 -0.93
N THR A 25 -7.10 -30.90 -1.04
CA THR A 25 -7.80 -30.09 -2.04
C THR A 25 -7.51 -30.60 -3.46
N ASP A 26 -6.26 -31.01 -3.72
CA ASP A 26 -5.84 -31.53 -5.03
C ASP A 26 -6.56 -32.85 -5.36
N ASP A 27 -6.76 -33.72 -4.38
CA ASP A 27 -7.52 -34.97 -4.55
C ASP A 27 -9.01 -34.68 -4.81
N LEU A 28 -9.59 -33.72 -4.09
CA LEU A 28 -10.99 -33.30 -4.30
C LEU A 28 -11.20 -32.68 -5.68
N GLU A 29 -10.24 -31.90 -6.19
CA GLU A 29 -10.27 -31.35 -7.56
C GLU A 29 -10.16 -32.46 -8.61
N ARG A 30 -9.30 -33.46 -8.40
CA ARG A 30 -9.20 -34.65 -9.28
C ARG A 30 -10.50 -35.44 -9.29
N TYR A 31 -11.08 -35.71 -8.12
CA TYR A 31 -12.36 -36.41 -8.02
C TYR A 31 -13.50 -35.61 -8.65
N ALA A 32 -13.52 -34.28 -8.49
CA ALA A 32 -14.50 -33.42 -9.14
C ALA A 32 -14.34 -33.46 -10.67
N ALA A 33 -13.12 -33.42 -11.19
CA ALA A 33 -12.85 -33.55 -12.62
C ALA A 33 -13.27 -34.92 -13.16
N ALA A 34 -12.99 -35.99 -12.43
CA ALA A 34 -13.41 -37.34 -12.78
C ALA A 34 -14.94 -37.50 -12.77
N LEU A 35 -15.64 -36.85 -11.83
CA LEU A 35 -17.10 -36.82 -11.77
C LEU A 35 -17.75 -36.02 -12.90
N CYS A 36 -17.01 -35.13 -13.57
CA CYS A 36 -17.49 -34.43 -14.76
C CYS A 36 -17.42 -35.28 -16.04
N ASP A 37 -16.77 -36.46 -15.99
CA ASP A 37 -16.69 -37.36 -17.13
C ASP A 37 -18.06 -38.03 -17.38
N PRO A 38 -18.53 -38.12 -18.65
CA PRO A 38 -19.80 -38.78 -18.98
C PRO A 38 -19.86 -40.25 -18.55
N GLY A 39 -18.72 -40.94 -18.40
CA GLY A 39 -18.60 -42.29 -17.86
C GLY A 39 -18.72 -42.40 -16.33
N ALA A 40 -18.71 -41.28 -15.60
CA ALA A 40 -18.85 -41.31 -14.14
C ALA A 40 -20.25 -41.76 -13.70
N PHE A 41 -21.29 -41.40 -14.47
CA PHE A 41 -22.67 -41.79 -14.18
C PHE A 41 -22.86 -43.31 -14.21
N THR A 42 -22.19 -44.00 -15.14
CA THR A 42 -22.24 -45.46 -15.25
C THR A 42 -21.41 -46.14 -14.17
N ALA A 43 -20.28 -45.56 -13.77
CA ALA A 43 -19.41 -46.09 -12.69
C ALA A 43 -20.08 -46.11 -11.30
N PHE A 44 -20.94 -45.12 -11.04
CA PHE A 44 -21.64 -44.94 -9.76
C PHE A 44 -23.07 -45.48 -9.73
N GLN A 45 -23.47 -46.25 -10.76
CA GLN A 45 -24.80 -46.86 -10.83
C GLN A 45 -25.92 -45.84 -10.59
N GLY A 46 -26.00 -44.79 -11.43
CA GLY A 46 -27.15 -43.89 -11.58
C GLY A 46 -27.63 -43.17 -10.30
N PRO A 47 -28.56 -43.73 -9.50
CA PRO A 47 -29.10 -43.12 -8.28
C PRO A 47 -28.09 -42.58 -7.24
N GLN A 48 -26.90 -43.19 -7.09
CA GLN A 48 -25.94 -42.73 -6.07
C GLN A 48 -25.02 -41.61 -6.58
N PHE A 49 -24.91 -41.45 -7.90
CA PHE A 49 -24.07 -40.46 -8.55
C PHE A 49 -24.34 -39.02 -8.08
N PRO A 50 -25.59 -38.49 -8.08
CA PRO A 50 -25.84 -37.11 -7.67
C PRO A 50 -25.42 -36.86 -6.21
N GLN A 51 -25.65 -37.82 -5.32
CA GLN A 51 -25.32 -37.69 -3.90
C GLN A 51 -23.79 -37.65 -3.67
N ILE A 52 -23.04 -38.47 -4.40
CA ILE A 52 -21.57 -38.48 -4.35
C ILE A 52 -21.01 -37.18 -4.95
N ALA A 53 -21.56 -36.73 -6.08
CA ALA A 53 -21.16 -35.48 -6.72
C ALA A 53 -21.41 -34.27 -5.80
N GLU A 54 -22.55 -34.19 -5.13
CA GLU A 54 -22.83 -33.15 -4.14
C GLU A 54 -21.88 -33.23 -2.94
N THR A 55 -21.56 -34.43 -2.46
CA THR A 55 -20.66 -34.61 -1.32
C THR A 55 -19.25 -34.11 -1.63
N VAL A 56 -18.72 -34.45 -2.82
CA VAL A 56 -17.42 -33.95 -3.30
C VAL A 56 -17.46 -32.43 -3.48
N ARG A 57 -18.50 -31.90 -4.11
CA ARG A 57 -18.69 -30.45 -4.29
C ARG A 57 -18.70 -29.70 -2.96
N LEU A 58 -19.39 -30.23 -1.95
CA LEU A 58 -19.48 -29.61 -0.63
C LEU A 58 -18.13 -29.57 0.09
N HIS A 59 -17.36 -30.66 0.00
CA HIS A 59 -16.01 -30.72 0.57
C HIS A 59 -15.03 -29.79 -0.15
N LEU A 60 -15.12 -29.72 -1.47
CA LEU A 60 -14.31 -28.80 -2.28
C LEU A 60 -14.61 -27.35 -1.91
N LEU A 61 -15.89 -26.98 -1.80
CA LEU A 61 -16.30 -25.64 -1.36
C LEU A 61 -15.77 -25.31 0.03
N ARG A 62 -15.84 -26.26 0.97
CA ARG A 62 -15.30 -26.08 2.33
C ARG A 62 -13.78 -25.86 2.31
N ALA A 63 -13.05 -26.63 1.51
CA ALA A 63 -11.60 -26.48 1.36
C ALA A 63 -11.24 -25.10 0.77
N HIS A 64 -11.97 -24.63 -0.24
CA HIS A 64 -11.78 -23.29 -0.79
C HIS A 64 -12.08 -22.19 0.24
N ILE A 65 -13.20 -22.30 0.98
CA ILE A 65 -13.54 -21.32 2.02
C ILE A 65 -12.43 -21.25 3.08
N ALA A 66 -11.90 -22.40 3.54
CA ALA A 66 -10.80 -22.42 4.50
C ALA A 66 -9.53 -21.76 3.94
N ARG A 67 -9.20 -22.02 2.67
CA ARG A 67 -8.07 -21.37 1.98
C ARG A 67 -8.26 -19.85 1.87
N LEU A 68 -9.47 -19.41 1.51
CA LEU A 68 -9.82 -17.99 1.42
C LEU A 68 -9.72 -17.31 2.79
N GLN A 69 -10.22 -17.94 3.85
CA GLN A 69 -10.09 -17.43 5.23
C GLN A 69 -8.62 -17.34 5.65
N GLY A 70 -7.79 -18.32 5.31
CA GLY A 70 -6.34 -18.27 5.53
C GLY A 70 -5.67 -17.11 4.79
N HIS A 71 -6.09 -16.83 3.56
CA HIS A 71 -5.60 -15.68 2.81
C HIS A 71 -6.05 -14.35 3.43
N ILE A 72 -7.32 -14.22 3.81
CA ILE A 72 -7.87 -13.02 4.44
C ILE A 72 -7.12 -12.72 5.75
N THR A 73 -6.92 -13.74 6.61
CA THR A 73 -6.17 -13.56 7.87
C THR A 73 -4.70 -13.19 7.63
N ASN A 74 -4.06 -13.74 6.59
CA ASN A 74 -2.70 -13.33 6.21
C ASN A 74 -2.63 -11.88 5.71
N LEU A 75 -3.61 -11.48 4.89
CA LEU A 75 -3.73 -10.11 4.39
C LEU A 75 -3.99 -9.14 5.55
N ASP A 76 -4.86 -9.48 6.48
CA ASP A 76 -5.17 -8.66 7.65
C ASP A 76 -3.93 -8.46 8.52
N ALA A 77 -3.18 -9.53 8.81
CA ALA A 77 -1.93 -9.44 9.55
C ALA A 77 -0.86 -8.57 8.86
N LYS A 78 -0.80 -8.60 7.52
CA LYS A 78 0.07 -7.70 6.74
C LYS A 78 -0.40 -6.26 6.81
N ASN A 79 -1.71 -6.04 6.77
CA ASN A 79 -2.30 -4.72 6.85
C ASN A 79 -2.05 -4.08 8.22
N THR A 80 -2.18 -4.84 9.31
CA THR A 80 -1.83 -4.38 10.67
C THR A 80 -0.35 -3.98 10.77
N LYS A 81 0.56 -4.76 10.19
CA LYS A 81 1.99 -4.40 10.16
C LYS A 81 2.23 -3.10 9.39
N LEU A 82 1.58 -2.94 8.24
CA LEU A 82 1.69 -1.73 7.42
C LEU A 82 1.17 -0.51 8.17
N GLN A 83 0.01 -0.64 8.83
CA GLN A 83 -0.57 0.39 9.67
C GLN A 83 0.38 0.79 10.81
N TRP A 84 1.06 -0.17 11.43
CA TRP A 84 2.04 0.10 12.48
C TRP A 84 3.24 0.91 11.96
N TRP A 85 3.76 0.56 10.78
CA TRP A 85 4.82 1.34 10.12
C TRP A 85 4.38 2.76 9.77
N VAL A 86 3.15 2.93 9.28
CA VAL A 86 2.59 4.26 8.97
C VAL A 86 2.47 5.11 10.23
N ILE A 87 1.99 4.55 11.34
CA ILE A 87 1.91 5.25 12.63
C ILE A 87 3.31 5.64 13.10
N ALA A 88 4.27 4.72 13.04
CA ALA A 88 5.66 5.01 13.43
C ALA A 88 6.27 6.16 12.60
N LEU A 89 6.02 6.16 11.29
CA LEU A 89 6.49 7.22 10.39
C LEU A 89 5.81 8.57 10.66
N ALA A 90 4.50 8.56 10.94
CA ALA A 90 3.77 9.77 11.33
C ALA A 90 4.27 10.36 12.65
N VAL A 91 4.55 9.52 13.66
CA VAL A 91 5.14 9.95 14.93
C VAL A 91 6.54 10.53 14.72
N ALA A 92 7.38 9.87 13.92
CA ALA A 92 8.72 10.38 13.59
C ALA A 92 8.67 11.74 12.88
N ALA A 93 7.74 11.91 11.93
CA ALA A 93 7.52 13.18 11.25
C ALA A 93 7.08 14.28 12.25
N LEU A 94 6.18 13.96 13.17
CA LEU A 94 5.69 14.89 14.19
C LEU A 94 6.81 15.32 15.17
N ILE A 95 7.70 14.41 15.54
CA ILE A 95 8.90 14.76 16.33
C ILE A 95 9.82 15.69 15.53
N GLY A 96 10.03 15.38 14.24
CA GLY A 96 10.84 16.22 13.35
C GLY A 96 10.30 17.65 13.23
N THR A 97 8.98 17.81 13.06
CA THR A 97 8.36 19.14 12.97
C THR A 97 8.46 19.91 14.29
N VAL A 98 8.33 19.25 15.45
CA VAL A 98 8.52 19.90 16.76
C VAL A 98 9.97 20.37 16.95
N ILE A 99 10.96 19.57 16.53
CA ILE A 99 12.37 19.97 16.59
C ILE A 99 12.63 21.15 15.63
N GLN A 100 12.12 21.10 14.40
CA GLN A 100 12.27 22.21 13.45
C GLN A 100 11.60 23.49 13.97
N ALA A 101 10.40 23.38 14.55
CA ALA A 101 9.69 24.53 15.13
C ALA A 101 10.47 25.14 16.30
N THR A 102 11.02 24.32 17.20
CA THR A 102 11.82 24.84 18.33
C THR A 102 13.13 25.49 17.90
N VAL A 103 13.79 24.96 16.87
CA VAL A 103 14.98 25.60 16.27
C VAL A 103 14.61 26.91 15.58
N ALA A 104 13.52 26.94 14.81
CA ALA A 104 13.03 28.16 14.16
C ALA A 104 12.71 29.26 15.18
N ILE A 105 11.97 28.94 16.25
CA ILE A 105 11.65 29.90 17.33
C ILE A 105 12.93 30.44 17.98
N ARG A 106 13.93 29.59 18.24
CA ARG A 106 15.21 30.05 18.81
C ARG A 106 16.01 30.91 17.83
N ALA A 107 15.93 30.62 16.53
CA ALA A 107 16.59 31.42 15.49
C ALA A 107 15.91 32.80 15.37
N GLU A 108 14.58 32.86 15.37
CA GLU A 108 13.80 34.10 15.34
C GLU A 108 14.06 34.95 16.59
N ALA A 109 14.08 34.36 17.79
CA ALA A 109 14.39 35.08 19.02
C ALA A 109 15.81 35.66 19.03
N ARG A 110 16.79 34.97 18.42
CA ARG A 110 18.15 35.51 18.25
C ARG A 110 18.22 36.62 17.22
N ALA A 111 17.47 36.50 16.13
CA ALA A 111 17.37 37.54 15.11
C ALA A 111 16.74 38.83 15.65
N GLU A 112 15.71 38.73 16.50
CA GLU A 112 15.10 39.89 17.17
C GLU A 112 16.05 40.58 18.16
N LEU A 113 16.88 39.83 18.88
CA LEU A 113 17.90 40.44 19.75
C LEU A 113 18.96 41.20 18.96
N GLN A 114 19.39 40.68 17.80
CA GLN A 114 20.35 41.36 16.94
C GLN A 114 19.76 42.60 16.26
N SER A 115 18.48 42.58 15.87
CA SER A 115 17.84 43.74 15.26
C SER A 115 17.69 44.90 16.25
N ARG A 116 17.40 44.61 17.54
CA ARG A 116 17.35 45.63 18.60
C ARG A 116 18.71 46.23 18.97
N LEU A 117 19.80 45.48 18.83
CA LEU A 117 21.16 45.98 19.07
C LEU A 117 21.74 46.79 17.90
N THR A 118 21.10 46.75 16.73
CA THR A 118 21.56 47.46 15.51
C THR A 118 20.71 48.69 15.22
N GLU A 119 19.97 49.21 16.21
CA GLU A 119 19.19 50.44 16.05
C GLU A 119 20.17 51.63 15.89
N PRO A 120 20.12 52.36 14.76
CA PRO A 120 21.08 53.43 14.49
C PRO A 120 20.80 54.64 15.39
N ILE A 121 21.83 55.12 16.07
CA ILE A 121 21.82 56.36 16.86
C ILE A 121 21.24 57.49 15.98
N PRO A 122 20.24 58.26 16.45
CA PRO A 122 19.66 59.34 15.65
C PRO A 122 20.75 60.36 15.32
N ALA A 123 20.96 60.59 14.02
CA ALA A 123 21.87 61.60 13.52
C ALA A 123 21.48 62.97 14.10
N THR A 124 22.38 63.58 14.87
CA THR A 124 22.30 64.97 15.29
C THR A 124 22.20 65.87 14.04
N PRO A 125 21.31 66.88 14.00
CA PRO A 125 21.10 67.68 12.79
C PRO A 125 22.33 68.53 12.52
N ALA A 126 23.15 68.12 11.56
CA ALA A 126 24.20 68.95 11.00
C ALA A 126 23.55 70.00 10.07
N ALA A 127 23.60 71.27 10.48
CA ALA A 127 23.26 72.39 9.61
C ALA A 127 24.21 72.46 8.41
N PRO A 128 23.72 72.73 7.19
CA PRO A 128 24.59 73.20 6.11
C PRO A 128 24.27 74.64 5.70
N ASN A 129 25.34 75.43 5.65
CA ASN A 129 25.47 76.78 5.10
C ASN A 129 25.31 76.80 3.54
N PRO A 130 25.26 77.98 2.89
CA PRO A 130 24.53 78.17 1.63
C PRO A 130 25.31 77.89 0.33
N ALA A 131 24.52 77.55 -0.69
CA ALA A 131 24.62 77.81 -2.13
C ALA A 131 25.90 77.44 -2.91
N SER A 132 25.72 76.58 -3.93
CA SER A 132 26.10 76.87 -5.32
C SER A 132 25.38 75.93 -6.30
N THR A 133 24.90 76.53 -7.39
CA THR A 133 23.98 76.05 -8.43
C THR A 133 24.71 75.26 -9.55
N PRO A 134 24.05 74.79 -10.65
CA PRO A 134 24.13 73.39 -11.09
C PRO A 134 24.84 73.20 -12.44
N ALA A 135 25.18 71.95 -12.80
CA ALA A 135 25.49 71.62 -14.20
C ALA A 135 25.13 70.16 -14.55
N GLN A 136 24.04 70.04 -15.30
CA GLN A 136 23.87 69.23 -16.52
C GLN A 136 24.13 67.71 -16.48
N SER A 137 23.03 66.95 -16.51
CA SER A 137 22.89 65.65 -17.21
C SER A 137 22.98 65.84 -18.74
N PRO A 138 22.82 64.83 -19.64
CA PRO A 138 22.69 63.36 -19.46
C PRO A 138 23.53 62.55 -20.51
N LEU A 139 23.60 61.21 -20.41
CA LEU A 139 23.48 60.40 -21.63
C LEU A 139 23.02 58.97 -21.37
N THR A 140 21.81 58.71 -21.86
CA THR A 140 21.12 57.44 -21.99
C THR A 140 21.82 56.54 -23.01
N ARG A 141 22.01 55.26 -22.69
CA ARG A 141 22.19 54.21 -23.70
C ARG A 141 21.47 52.94 -23.26
N PRO A 142 20.37 52.57 -23.93
CA PRO A 142 19.95 51.18 -23.96
C PRO A 142 20.21 50.56 -25.33
N THR A 143 20.24 49.23 -25.30
CA THR A 143 19.80 48.27 -26.34
C THR A 143 20.92 47.39 -26.92
N ALA A 144 20.97 46.18 -26.39
CA ALA A 144 21.43 44.92 -27.03
C ALA A 144 20.44 44.50 -28.15
N PRO A 145 20.50 43.33 -28.84
CA PRO A 145 21.44 42.21 -28.78
C PRO A 145 21.89 41.63 -30.16
N ALA A 146 22.77 40.63 -30.07
CA ALA A 146 22.96 39.40 -30.86
C ALA A 146 22.59 39.29 -32.36
N ALA A 147 23.53 38.70 -33.13
CA ALA A 147 23.39 37.45 -33.92
C ALA A 147 24.07 37.53 -35.31
N LYS A 148 25.19 36.82 -35.49
CA LYS A 148 25.31 35.58 -36.28
C LYS A 148 26.75 35.09 -36.28
#